data_AF-A0A0G1NJ14-F1
#
_entry.id   AF-A0A0G1NJ14-F1
#
_cell.length_a   1.000
_cell.length_b   1.000
_cell.length_c   1.000
_cell.angle_alpha   90.00
_cell.angle_beta   90.00
_cell.angle_gamma   90.00
#
_symmetry.space_group_name_H-M   'P 1'
#
loop_
_entity.id
_entity.type
_entity.pdbx_description
1 polymer ?
#
loop_
_entity_poly.entity_id
_entity_poly.type
_entity_poly.pdbx_seq_one_letter_code
_entity_poly.pdbx_strand_id
1 'polypeptide(L)'
;MKMNKGFTLIELLVVIAIIGILAALVLVALGNARDKANDARIKANIGQFRTLAEVFYDSNGASYAAAAPKKNLATCITTPSTANCAGGIENSVTTLKADTLSANSLSAITSTVDSATAGQAFCIMATLLDTSEVCVDSTGATKSAAAGTCAAGLCGGT
;
A
#
# COMPACT_ATOMS: atom_id res chain seq x y z
N MET A 1 -4.50 24.38 -63.84
CA MET A 1 -5.41 24.35 -62.67
C MET A 1 -5.16 23.05 -61.90
N LYS A 2 -4.68 23.13 -60.66
CA LYS A 2 -4.55 21.95 -59.78
C LYS A 2 -5.93 21.65 -59.20
N MET A 3 -6.49 20.49 -59.54
CA MET A 3 -7.73 20.00 -58.95
C MET A 3 -7.43 19.54 -57.53
N ASN A 4 -7.88 20.31 -56.54
CA ASN A 4 -7.82 19.90 -55.13
C ASN A 4 -8.81 18.75 -54.94
N LYS A 5 -8.31 17.54 -54.69
CA LYS A 5 -9.13 16.40 -54.27
C LYS A 5 -9.62 16.67 -52.85
N GLY A 6 -10.94 16.81 -52.68
CA GLY A 6 -11.58 16.86 -51.36
C GLY A 6 -11.73 15.45 -50.79
N PHE A 7 -11.64 15.32 -49.47
CA PHE A 7 -11.99 14.10 -48.76
C PHE A 7 -13.48 13.81 -48.90
N THR A 8 -13.83 12.54 -49.11
CA THR A 8 -15.23 12.11 -49.14
C THR A 8 -15.76 11.98 -47.71
N LEU A 9 -17.06 12.23 -47.51
CA LEU A 9 -17.70 12.07 -46.19
C LEU A 9 -17.56 10.64 -45.64
N ILE A 10 -17.56 9.64 -46.52
CA ILE A 10 -17.40 8.23 -46.13
C ILE A 10 -15.98 7.92 -45.65
N GLU A 11 -14.95 8.54 -46.23
CA GLU A 11 -13.56 8.40 -45.77
C GLU A 11 -13.39 8.98 -44.37
N LEU A 12 -14.03 10.10 -44.04
CA LEU A 12 -13.98 10.65 -42.69
C LEU A 12 -14.78 9.79 -41.70
N LEU A 13 -15.92 9.24 -42.12
CA LEU A 13 -16.77 8.41 -41.29
C LEU A 13 -16.07 7.10 -40.87
N VAL A 14 -15.39 6.42 -41.80
CA VAL A 14 -14.66 5.19 -41.47
C VAL A 14 -13.48 5.45 -40.52
N VAL A 15 -12.82 6.60 -40.64
CA VAL A 15 -11.69 6.96 -39.76
C VAL A 15 -12.14 7.15 -38.32
N ILE A 16 -13.20 7.92 -38.09
CA ILE A 16 -13.72 8.10 -36.72
C ILE A 16 -14.27 6.80 -36.14
N ALA A 17 -14.80 5.91 -36.98
CA ALA A 17 -15.24 4.59 -36.56
C ALA A 17 -14.06 3.73 -36.06
N ILE A 18 -12.95 3.69 -36.80
CA ILE A 18 -11.75 2.96 -36.40
C ILE A 18 -11.11 3.57 -35.13
N ILE A 19 -10.99 4.90 -35.06
CA ILE A 19 -10.46 5.58 -33.87
C ILE A 19 -11.33 5.28 -32.64
N GLY A 20 -12.66 5.26 -32.80
CA GLY A 20 -13.59 4.92 -31.73
C GLY A 20 -13.38 3.50 -31.17
N ILE A 21 -13.18 2.52 -32.05
CA ILE A 21 -12.90 1.13 -31.65
C ILE A 21 -11.58 1.03 -30.89
N LEU A 22 -10.52 1.65 -31.41
CA LEU A 22 -9.20 1.64 -30.77
C LEU A 22 -9.23 2.36 -29.41
N ALA A 23 -9.89 3.50 -29.32
CA ALA A 23 -10.02 4.27 -28.08
C ALA A 23 -10.76 3.49 -26.99
N ALA A 24 -11.82 2.75 -27.34
CA ALA A 24 -12.57 1.92 -26.40
C ALA A 24 -11.71 0.82 -25.77
N LEU A 25 -10.88 0.14 -26.56
CA LEU A 25 -9.96 -0.90 -26.06
C LEU A 25 -8.88 -0.32 -25.13
N VAL A 26 -8.33 0.84 -25.48
CA VAL A 26 -7.33 1.53 -24.66
C VAL A 26 -7.89 1.94 -23.30
N LEU A 27 -9.13 2.42 -23.24
CA LEU A 27 -9.75 2.86 -21.99
C LEU A 27 -9.89 1.71 -20.98
N VAL A 28 -10.30 0.52 -21.43
CA VAL A 28 -10.41 -0.68 -20.58
C VAL A 28 -9.03 -1.12 -20.09
N ALA A 29 -8.02 -1.13 -20.96
CA ALA A 29 -6.65 -1.50 -20.59
C ALA A 29 -6.03 -0.53 -19.57
N LEU A 30 -6.32 0.77 -19.67
CA LEU A 30 -5.81 1.80 -18.78
C LEU A 30 -6.35 1.68 -17.35
N GLY A 31 -7.63 1.30 -17.19
CA GLY A 31 -8.23 1.03 -15.88
C GLY A 31 -7.47 -0.07 -15.13
N ASN A 32 -7.32 -1.24 -15.77
CA ASN A 32 -6.60 -2.38 -15.19
C ASN A 32 -5.12 -2.07 -14.90
N ALA A 33 -4.47 -1.26 -15.74
CA ALA A 33 -3.09 -0.84 -15.53
C ALA A 33 -2.94 0.08 -14.30
N ARG A 34 -3.92 0.97 -14.09
CA ARG A 34 -3.94 1.88 -12.94
C ARG A 34 -4.13 1.14 -11.63
N ASP A 35 -5.00 0.13 -11.61
CA ASP A 35 -5.24 -0.67 -10.41
C ASP A 35 -3.99 -1.46 -10.01
N LYS A 36 -3.32 -2.08 -10.99
CA LYS A 36 -2.02 -2.75 -10.76
C LYS A 36 -0.93 -1.78 -10.27
N ALA A 37 -0.92 -0.55 -10.75
CA ALA A 37 0.01 0.47 -10.29
C ALA A 37 -0.26 0.87 -8.84
N ASN A 38 -1.54 1.00 -8.45
CA ASN A 38 -1.94 1.26 -7.07
C ASN A 38 -1.54 0.10 -6.16
N ASP A 39 -1.77 -1.15 -6.56
CA ASP A 39 -1.34 -2.34 -5.81
C ASP A 39 0.17 -2.41 -5.62
N ALA A 40 0.95 -2.09 -6.66
CA ALA A 40 2.40 -2.01 -6.57
C ALA A 40 2.86 -0.92 -5.59
N ARG A 41 2.18 0.24 -5.59
CA ARG A 41 2.44 1.33 -4.64
C ARG A 41 2.14 0.92 -3.20
N ILE A 42 1.01 0.26 -2.96
CA ILE A 42 0.66 -0.28 -1.63
C ILE A 42 1.73 -1.26 -1.15
N LYS A 43 2.14 -2.22 -2.00
CA LYS A 43 3.20 -3.19 -1.69
C LYS A 43 4.52 -2.50 -1.33
N ALA A 44 4.91 -1.48 -2.09
CA ALA A 44 6.12 -0.71 -1.82
C ALA A 44 6.04 0.05 -0.49
N ASN A 45 4.91 0.69 -0.19
CA ASN A 45 4.69 1.40 1.07
C ASN A 45 4.71 0.45 2.28
N ILE A 46 4.06 -0.71 2.18
CA ILE A 46 4.12 -1.77 3.20
C ILE A 46 5.55 -2.26 3.40
N GLY A 47 6.35 -2.39 2.35
CA GLY A 47 7.78 -2.67 2.47
C GLY A 47 8.54 -1.59 3.24
N GLN A 48 8.25 -0.31 3.02
CA GLN A 48 8.91 0.80 3.73
C GLN A 48 8.58 0.85 5.23
N PHE A 49 7.39 0.40 5.63
CA PHE A 49 7.03 0.31 7.04
C PHE A 49 7.97 -0.60 7.84
N ARG A 50 8.60 -1.60 7.21
CA ARG A 50 9.62 -2.42 7.87
C ARG A 50 10.83 -1.60 8.31
N THR A 51 11.38 -0.78 7.42
CA THR A 51 12.52 0.09 7.76
C THR A 51 12.16 1.04 8.89
N LEU A 52 10.94 1.60 8.87
CA LEU A 52 10.46 2.45 9.97
C LEU A 52 10.26 1.66 11.27
N ALA A 53 9.81 0.41 11.20
CA ALA A 53 9.70 -0.46 12.35
C ALA A 53 11.09 -0.76 12.95
N GLU A 54 12.11 -1.01 12.14
CA GLU A 54 13.49 -1.21 12.61
C GLU A 54 14.03 0.03 13.33
N VAL A 55 13.85 1.23 12.76
CA VAL A 55 14.21 2.50 13.43
C VAL A 55 13.45 2.69 14.74
N PHE A 56 12.15 2.33 14.76
CA PHE A 56 11.34 2.34 15.96
C PHE A 56 11.91 1.40 17.03
N TYR A 57 12.27 0.17 16.66
CA TYR A 57 12.80 -0.85 17.56
C TYR A 57 14.07 -0.37 18.28
N ASP A 58 15.02 0.15 17.52
CA ASP A 58 16.30 0.65 18.04
C ASP A 58 16.07 1.83 18.98
N SER A 59 15.17 2.74 18.60
CA SER A 59 14.85 3.94 19.38
C SER A 59 13.94 3.68 20.58
N ASN A 60 13.30 2.51 20.65
CA ASN A 60 12.35 2.13 21.69
C ASN A 60 12.95 1.10 22.69
N GLY A 61 14.27 0.94 22.67
CA GLY A 61 14.97 0.03 23.58
C GLY A 61 14.68 -1.43 23.27
N ALA A 62 14.84 -1.79 21.99
CA ALA A 62 14.71 -3.15 21.47
C ALA A 62 13.33 -3.76 21.73
N SER A 63 12.26 -3.05 21.38
CA SER A 63 10.89 -3.59 21.42
C SER A 63 9.93 -2.84 20.50
N TYR A 64 9.01 -3.57 19.85
CA TYR A 64 7.89 -3.04 19.06
C TYR A 64 6.63 -2.79 19.90
N ALA A 65 6.50 -3.41 21.07
CA ALA A 65 5.35 -3.27 21.96
C ALA A 65 5.77 -2.72 23.32
N ALA A 66 4.83 -2.19 24.10
CA ALA A 66 5.19 -1.58 25.36
C ALA A 66 4.08 -1.49 26.40
N ALA A 67 4.53 -1.56 27.65
CA ALA A 67 4.04 -0.75 28.76
C ALA A 67 4.97 0.49 28.92
N ALA A 68 4.41 1.63 29.35
CA ALA A 68 5.14 2.89 29.50
C ALA A 68 6.45 2.73 30.33
N PRO A 69 7.55 3.43 29.99
CA PRO A 69 7.66 4.57 29.08
C PRO A 69 7.92 4.22 27.60
N LYS A 70 8.02 2.93 27.26
CA LYS A 70 8.18 2.49 25.87
C LYS A 70 6.89 2.77 25.09
N LYS A 71 7.03 2.95 23.78
CA LYS A 71 5.93 3.21 22.85
C LYS A 71 5.50 1.94 22.13
N ASN A 72 4.37 1.97 21.43
CA ASN A 72 3.83 0.81 20.71
C ASN A 72 3.78 1.09 19.19
N LEU A 73 4.37 0.22 18.38
CA LEU A 73 4.44 0.41 16.93
C LEU A 73 3.05 0.40 16.28
N ALA A 74 2.13 -0.45 16.75
CA ALA A 74 0.77 -0.50 16.22
C ALA A 74 0.00 0.80 16.51
N THR A 75 0.22 1.43 17.68
CA THR A 75 -0.39 2.73 17.99
C THR A 75 0.27 3.87 17.21
N CYS A 76 1.58 3.80 16.96
CA CYS A 76 2.28 4.74 16.06
C CYS A 76 1.71 4.71 14.64
N ILE A 77 1.45 3.53 14.07
CA ILE A 77 0.94 3.41 12.70
C ILE A 77 -0.52 3.88 12.60
N THR A 78 -1.34 3.55 13.59
CA THR A 78 -2.76 3.95 13.60
C THR A 78 -2.94 5.43 13.94
N THR A 79 -2.14 5.96 14.88
CA THR A 79 -2.21 7.34 15.38
C THR A 79 -0.80 7.94 15.52
N PRO A 80 -0.15 8.31 14.41
CA PRO A 80 1.22 8.80 14.43
C PRO A 80 1.32 10.13 15.19
N SER A 81 2.19 10.17 16.18
CA SER A 81 2.52 11.37 16.96
C SER A 81 3.86 11.18 17.67
N THR A 82 4.45 12.27 18.12
CA THR A 82 5.65 12.23 18.98
C THR A 82 5.40 11.50 20.31
N ALA A 83 4.15 11.34 20.76
CA ALA A 83 3.81 10.55 21.94
C ALA A 83 3.82 9.03 21.62
N ASN A 84 3.43 8.64 20.41
CA ASN A 84 3.20 7.24 20.04
C ASN A 84 4.36 6.63 19.24
N CYS A 85 5.18 7.43 18.57
CA CYS A 85 6.28 6.96 17.73
C CYS A 85 7.65 7.17 18.38
N ALA A 86 8.51 6.15 18.36
CA ALA A 86 9.91 6.25 18.74
C ALA A 86 10.77 6.60 17.52
N GLY A 87 11.89 7.29 17.72
CA GLY A 87 12.85 7.60 16.65
C GLY A 87 12.46 8.73 15.69
N GLY A 88 11.44 9.54 16.01
CA GLY A 88 11.04 10.69 15.19
C GLY A 88 10.40 10.32 13.85
N ILE A 89 9.84 9.12 13.74
CA ILE A 89 9.28 8.58 12.50
C ILE A 89 7.83 9.03 12.22
N GLU A 90 7.20 9.78 13.11
CA GLU A 90 5.77 10.10 13.04
C GLU A 90 5.36 10.77 11.72
N ASN A 91 6.19 11.66 11.16
CA ASN A 91 5.91 12.31 9.89
C ASN A 91 6.00 11.32 8.72
N SER A 92 7.02 10.47 8.71
CA SER A 92 7.20 9.43 7.69
C SER A 92 6.04 8.43 7.72
N VAL A 93 5.61 8.01 8.91
CA VAL A 93 4.45 7.13 9.10
C VAL A 93 3.17 7.82 8.63
N THR A 94 2.98 9.10 8.95
CA THR A 94 1.81 9.88 8.50
C THR A 94 1.74 9.97 6.98
N THR A 95 2.86 10.29 6.33
CA THR A 95 2.93 10.41 4.87
C THR A 95 2.70 9.05 4.20
N LEU A 96 3.37 7.98 4.64
CA LEU A 96 3.19 6.65 4.04
C LEU A 96 1.79 6.09 4.25
N LYS A 97 1.19 6.34 5.42
CA LYS A 97 -0.20 5.98 5.69
C LYS A 97 -1.14 6.70 4.73
N ALA A 98 -1.00 8.02 4.59
CA ALA A 98 -1.82 8.81 3.67
C ALA A 98 -1.63 8.35 2.22
N ASP A 99 -0.40 8.05 1.81
CA ASP A 99 -0.05 7.57 0.48
C ASP A 99 -0.75 6.25 0.15
N THR A 100 -0.70 5.30 1.09
CA THR A 100 -1.34 3.99 0.97
C THR A 100 -2.87 4.10 0.91
N LEU A 101 -3.47 4.93 1.76
CA LEU A 101 -4.92 5.18 1.76
C LEU A 101 -5.40 5.90 0.50
N SER A 102 -4.55 6.74 -0.11
CA SER A 102 -4.87 7.42 -1.37
C SER A 102 -4.88 6.48 -2.58
N ALA A 103 -4.13 5.37 -2.51
CA ALA A 103 -4.09 4.35 -3.55
C ALA A 103 -5.30 3.41 -3.50
N ASN A 104 -5.89 3.22 -2.31
CA ASN A 104 -7.10 2.43 -2.11
C ASN A 104 -7.86 2.87 -0.84
N SER A 105 -9.06 3.41 -1.02
CA SER A 105 -9.93 3.86 0.08
C SER A 105 -10.48 2.73 0.94
N LEU A 106 -10.32 1.46 0.52
CA LEU A 106 -10.68 0.26 1.28
C LEU A 106 -9.53 -0.27 2.17
N SER A 107 -8.33 0.32 2.08
CA SER A 107 -7.13 -0.14 2.81
C SER A 107 -7.12 0.29 4.27
N ALA A 108 -7.77 -0.45 5.16
CA ALA A 108 -7.43 -0.35 6.58
C ALA A 108 -6.02 -0.92 6.79
N ILE A 109 -5.01 -0.05 6.91
CA ILE A 109 -3.69 -0.48 7.39
C ILE A 109 -3.88 -1.04 8.79
N THR A 110 -3.65 -2.33 8.94
CA THR A 110 -3.73 -3.03 10.21
C THR A 110 -2.31 -3.31 10.69
N SER A 111 -2.02 -2.98 11.94
CA SER A 111 -0.75 -3.35 12.56
C SER A 111 -1.02 -4.08 13.87
N THR A 112 -0.34 -5.20 14.05
CA THR A 112 -0.29 -5.93 15.31
C THR A 112 1.15 -6.03 15.77
N VAL A 113 1.33 -6.03 17.08
CA VAL A 113 2.60 -6.32 17.74
C VAL A 113 2.38 -7.48 18.68
N ASP A 114 3.38 -8.35 18.79
CA ASP A 114 3.28 -9.47 19.72
C ASP A 114 3.55 -9.02 21.15
N SER A 115 2.47 -8.73 21.87
CA SER A 115 2.55 -8.40 23.30
C SER A 115 2.86 -9.62 24.17
N ALA A 116 2.74 -10.85 23.66
CA ALA A 116 3.01 -12.07 24.44
C ALA A 116 4.51 -12.31 24.62
N THR A 117 5.33 -11.93 23.65
CA THR A 117 6.80 -12.11 23.66
C THR A 117 7.53 -10.78 23.87
N ALA A 118 7.07 -9.96 24.81
CA ALA A 118 7.70 -8.66 25.15
C ALA A 118 7.86 -7.68 23.95
N GLY A 119 7.01 -7.79 22.93
CA GLY A 119 7.03 -6.89 21.77
C GLY A 119 8.13 -7.20 20.77
N GLN A 120 8.58 -8.45 20.64
CA GLN A 120 9.70 -8.79 19.75
C GLN A 120 9.30 -9.04 18.30
N ALA A 121 8.00 -9.14 18.01
CA ALA A 121 7.49 -9.31 16.66
C ALA A 121 6.42 -8.25 16.32
N PHE A 122 6.32 -7.92 15.04
CA PHE A 122 5.29 -7.04 14.50
C PHE A 122 4.82 -7.55 13.13
N CYS A 123 3.56 -7.26 12.83
CA CYS A 123 2.96 -7.48 11.53
C CYS A 123 2.22 -6.21 11.10
N ILE A 124 2.42 -5.78 9.86
CA ILE A 124 1.72 -4.63 9.27
C ILE A 124 1.14 -5.09 7.94
N MET A 125 -0.13 -4.80 7.70
CA MET A 125 -0.88 -5.34 6.59
C MET A 125 -1.77 -4.28 5.95
N ALA A 126 -1.97 -4.39 4.64
CA ALA A 126 -2.96 -3.61 3.91
C ALA A 126 -3.67 -4.48 2.87
N THR A 127 -4.92 -4.15 2.60
CA THR A 127 -5.72 -4.74 1.52
C THR A 127 -5.43 -4.06 0.19
N LEU A 128 -5.28 -4.84 -0.87
CA LEU A 128 -5.15 -4.41 -2.25
C LEU A 128 -6.53 -4.17 -2.90
N LEU A 129 -6.54 -3.63 -4.11
CA LEU A 129 -7.78 -3.36 -4.84
C LEU A 129 -8.49 -4.66 -5.27
N ASP A 130 -7.74 -5.74 -5.45
CA ASP A 130 -8.24 -7.09 -5.74
C ASP A 130 -8.73 -7.85 -4.49
N THR A 131 -8.82 -7.19 -3.33
CA THR A 131 -9.16 -7.75 -2.01
C THR A 131 -8.13 -8.69 -1.40
N SER A 132 -7.02 -8.97 -2.10
CA SER A 132 -5.88 -9.67 -1.52
C SER A 132 -5.24 -8.83 -0.43
N GLU A 133 -4.56 -9.45 0.53
CA GLU A 133 -3.78 -8.71 1.54
C GLU A 133 -2.29 -8.84 1.25
N VAL A 134 -1.54 -7.77 1.53
CA VAL A 134 -0.10 -7.80 1.65
C VAL A 134 0.28 -7.46 3.07
N CYS A 135 1.21 -8.22 3.64
CA CYS A 135 1.74 -7.93 4.95
C CYS A 135 3.27 -7.95 4.95
N VAL A 136 3.85 -7.26 5.92
CA VAL A 136 5.26 -7.32 6.28
C VAL A 136 5.39 -7.64 7.76
N ASP A 137 6.41 -8.44 8.10
CA ASP A 137 6.68 -8.80 9.49
C ASP A 137 8.15 -8.58 9.90
N SER A 138 8.41 -8.80 11.18
CA SER A 138 9.75 -8.73 11.81
C SER A 138 10.77 -9.75 11.27
N THR A 139 10.35 -10.81 10.58
CA THR A 139 11.26 -11.78 9.93
C THR A 139 11.69 -11.30 8.56
N GLY A 140 11.11 -10.20 8.08
CA GLY A 140 11.42 -9.61 6.80
C GLY A 140 10.70 -10.24 5.62
N ALA A 141 9.67 -11.04 5.87
CA ALA A 141 8.84 -11.58 4.82
C ALA A 141 7.82 -10.52 4.39
N THR A 142 7.79 -10.19 3.09
CA THR A 142 6.62 -9.55 2.48
C THR A 142 5.80 -10.65 1.82
N LYS A 143 4.66 -10.99 2.42
CA LYS A 143 3.80 -12.06 1.90
C LYS A 143 2.49 -11.46 1.38
N SER A 144 2.02 -11.98 0.25
CA SER A 144 0.59 -11.89 -0.07
C SER A 144 -0.11 -12.93 0.80
N ALA A 145 -0.95 -12.47 1.74
CA ALA A 145 -1.58 -13.33 2.73
C ALA A 145 -3.10 -13.37 2.54
N ALA A 146 -3.74 -14.42 3.04
CA ALA A 146 -5.19 -14.47 3.14
C ALA A 146 -5.68 -13.54 4.27
N ALA A 147 -6.93 -13.08 4.14
CA ALA A 147 -7.63 -12.21 5.08
C ALA A 147 -7.37 -12.59 6.56
N GLY A 148 -6.79 -11.69 7.35
CA GLY A 148 -6.77 -11.79 8.82
C GLY A 148 -5.59 -12.55 9.46
N THR A 149 -4.43 -12.59 8.82
CA THR A 149 -3.32 -13.50 9.20
C THR A 149 -2.16 -12.87 9.98
N CYS A 150 -2.31 -11.64 10.50
CA CYS A 150 -1.35 -11.08 11.46
C CYS A 150 -1.56 -11.67 12.88
N ALA A 151 -1.24 -12.97 13.06
CA ALA A 151 -1.28 -13.63 14.36
C ALA A 151 0.11 -13.60 15.03
N ALA A 152 0.14 -13.31 16.34
CA ALA A 152 1.38 -13.19 17.12
C ALA A 152 2.46 -12.29 16.48
N GLY A 153 2.05 -11.22 15.78
CA GLY A 153 2.98 -10.30 15.14
C GLY A 153 3.76 -10.89 13.96
N LEU A 154 3.22 -11.89 13.25
CA LEU A 154 3.85 -12.48 12.05
C LEU A 154 2.88 -12.58 10.87
N CYS A 155 3.43 -12.55 9.65
CA CYS A 155 2.67 -12.74 8.42
C CYS A 155 2.31 -14.22 8.18
N GLY A 156 1.02 -14.54 8.19
CA GLY A 156 0.54 -15.88 7.84
C GLY A 156 0.46 -16.84 9.03
N GLY A 157 0.25 -16.34 10.25
CA GLY A 157 0.33 -17.15 11.46
C GLY A 157 -0.74 -18.25 11.52
N THR A 158 -0.29 -19.50 11.53
CA THR A 158 -0.94 -20.63 12.21
C THR A 158 -0.13 -20.99 13.42
#